data_AF-A0A357R4L0-F1
#
_entry.id   AF-A0A357R4L0-F1
#
_cell.length_a   1.000
_cell.length_b   1.000
_cell.length_c   1.000
_cell.angle_alpha   90.00
_cell.angle_beta   90.00
_cell.angle_gamma   90.00
#
_symmetry.space_group_name_H-M   'P 1'
#
loop_
_entity.id
_entity.type
_entity.pdbx_description
1 polymer ?
#
loop_
_entity_poly.entity_id
_entity_poly.type
_entity_poly.pdbx_seq_one_letter_code
_entity_poly.pdbx_strand_id
1 'polypeptide(L)'
;EVRYDPEEKAGVSNLLSILSLCSGKTIPQLEAEFTGKGYGHLKIAAAEAVIAELAPIQQRYQDIMTGGGLEEILDQGSNKAASIAAPALFRVQQAMGL
;
A
#
# COMPACT_ATOMS: atom_id res chain seq x y z
N GLU A 1 -16.24 15.80 18.49
CA GLU A 1 -15.33 16.43 17.52
C GLU A 1 -14.43 15.38 16.86
N VAL A 2 -14.15 15.55 15.57
CA VAL A 2 -13.13 14.76 14.85
C VAL A 2 -11.80 15.48 15.00
N ARG A 3 -10.89 14.88 15.77
CA ARG A 3 -9.57 15.43 16.11
C ARG A 3 -8.57 14.29 16.15
N TYR A 4 -7.37 14.54 15.65
CA TYR A 4 -6.25 13.64 15.71
C TYR A 4 -5.60 13.72 17.09
N ASP A 5 -5.79 12.64 17.85
CA ASP A 5 -5.23 12.45 19.18
C ASP A 5 -5.07 10.94 19.40
N PRO A 6 -3.89 10.36 19.13
CA PRO A 6 -3.70 8.91 19.24
C PRO A 6 -3.88 8.37 20.66
N GLU A 7 -3.66 9.19 21.69
CA GLU A 7 -3.77 8.79 23.10
C GLU A 7 -5.23 8.78 23.54
N GLU A 8 -5.95 9.89 23.35
CA GLU A 8 -7.32 10.06 23.85
C GLU A 8 -8.39 9.61 22.84
N LYS A 9 -8.05 9.51 21.55
CA LYS A 9 -8.99 9.24 20.45
C LYS A 9 -8.44 8.26 19.42
N ALA A 10 -7.70 7.22 19.85
CA ALA A 10 -7.03 6.24 18.99
C ALA A 10 -7.84 5.79 17.75
N GLY A 11 -9.12 5.46 17.91
CA GLY A 11 -9.97 5.03 16.78
C GLY A 11 -10.28 6.13 15.76
N VAL A 12 -10.49 7.37 16.21
CA VAL A 12 -10.70 8.53 15.32
C VAL A 12 -9.39 8.87 14.61
N SER A 13 -8.29 8.87 15.34
CA SER A 13 -6.95 9.14 14.82
C SER A 13 -6.55 8.12 13.76
N ASN A 14 -6.84 6.83 13.99
CA ASN A 14 -6.60 5.79 12.98
C ASN A 14 -7.43 6.02 11.70
N LEU A 15 -8.71 6.36 11.83
CA LEU A 15 -9.56 6.66 10.66
C LEU A 15 -9.07 7.90 9.90
N LEU A 16 -8.61 8.94 10.60
CA LEU A 16 -8.00 10.11 9.99
C LEU A 16 -6.70 9.77 9.26
N SER A 17 -5.84 8.91 9.83
CA SER A 17 -4.64 8.43 9.15
C SER A 17 -4.97 7.66 7.86
N ILE A 18 -5.92 6.72 7.93
CA ILE A 18 -6.34 5.94 6.76
C ILE A 18 -6.90 6.86 5.68
N LEU A 19 -7.82 7.75 6.05
CA LEU A 19 -8.42 8.71 5.11
C LEU A 19 -7.36 9.64 4.52
N SER A 20 -6.38 10.08 5.30
CA SER A 20 -5.27 10.92 4.83
C SER A 20 -4.45 10.20 3.77
N LEU A 21 -4.06 8.95 4.01
CA LEU A 21 -3.28 8.15 3.07
C LEU A 21 -4.04 7.83 1.78
N CYS A 22 -5.33 7.47 1.88
CA CYS A 22 -6.14 7.12 0.71
C CYS A 22 -6.62 8.35 -0.10
N SER A 23 -6.73 9.53 0.51
CA SER A 23 -7.21 10.74 -0.18
C SER A 23 -6.11 11.72 -0.57
N GLY A 24 -4.89 11.54 -0.05
CA GLY A 24 -3.78 12.48 -0.20
C GLY A 24 -3.93 13.80 0.59
N LYS A 25 -5.04 13.98 1.32
CA LYS A 25 -5.27 15.16 2.17
C LYS A 25 -4.48 15.01 3.48
N THR A 26 -3.95 16.11 3.98
CA THR A 26 -3.27 16.14 5.28
C THR A 26 -4.28 16.03 6.43
N ILE A 27 -3.84 15.54 7.59
CA ILE A 27 -4.69 15.43 8.79
C ILE A 27 -5.32 16.78 9.18
N PRO A 28 -4.59 17.93 9.21
CA PRO A 28 -5.22 19.22 9.53
C PRO A 28 -6.32 19.64 8.55
N GLN A 29 -6.18 19.33 7.26
CA GLN A 29 -7.24 19.59 6.27
C GLN A 29 -8.48 18.75 6.55
N LEU A 30 -8.30 17.48 6.96
CA LEU A 30 -9.40 16.60 7.32
C LEU A 30 -10.08 17.07 8.62
N GLU A 31 -9.34 17.46 9.65
CA GLU A 31 -9.93 18.01 10.89
C GLU A 31 -10.81 19.24 10.59
N ALA A 32 -10.34 20.15 9.72
CA ALA A 32 -11.13 21.29 9.26
C ALA A 32 -12.39 20.83 8.49
N GLU A 33 -12.26 19.88 7.56
CA GLU A 33 -13.37 19.36 6.74
C GLU A 33 -14.45 18.64 7.56
N PHE A 34 -14.07 18.05 8.69
CA PHE A 34 -14.95 17.35 9.62
C PHE A 34 -15.40 18.21 10.82
N THR A 35 -15.10 19.50 10.81
CA THR A 35 -15.62 20.43 11.82
C THR A 35 -17.15 20.43 11.78
N GLY A 36 -17.79 20.25 12.94
CA GLY A 36 -19.25 20.13 13.04
C GLY A 36 -19.84 18.80 12.52
N LYS A 37 -19.04 17.90 11.97
CA LYS A 37 -19.48 16.56 11.52
C LYS A 37 -19.27 15.51 12.61
N GLY A 38 -20.17 14.53 12.66
CA GLY A 38 -20.09 13.39 13.57
C GLY A 38 -19.23 12.24 13.02
N TYR A 39 -18.88 11.28 13.89
CA TYR A 39 -18.05 10.13 13.52
C TYR A 39 -18.63 9.22 12.42
N GLY A 40 -19.95 9.21 12.24
CA GLY A 40 -20.59 8.48 11.14
C GLY A 40 -20.10 8.96 9.78
N HIS A 41 -19.97 10.28 9.59
CA HIS A 41 -19.45 10.87 8.35
C HIS A 41 -17.99 10.52 8.13
N LEU A 42 -17.16 10.55 9.19
CA LEU A 42 -15.76 10.15 9.11
C LEU A 42 -15.60 8.69 8.67
N LYS A 43 -16.40 7.78 9.23
CA LYS A 43 -16.37 6.35 8.87
C LYS A 43 -16.76 6.13 7.41
N ILE A 44 -17.82 6.79 6.94
CA ILE A 44 -18.28 6.69 5.55
C ILE A 44 -17.18 7.20 4.61
N ALA A 45 -16.64 8.39 4.88
CA ALA A 45 -15.58 8.97 4.05
C ALA A 45 -14.31 8.10 4.01
N ALA A 46 -13.89 7.54 5.15
CA ALA A 46 -12.77 6.62 5.18
C ALA A 46 -13.03 5.35 4.37
N ALA A 47 -14.25 4.79 4.45
CA ALA A 47 -14.63 3.61 3.68
C ALA A 47 -14.63 3.89 2.17
N GLU A 48 -15.23 5.00 1.75
CA GLU A 48 -15.27 5.41 0.34
C GLU A 48 -13.87 5.65 -0.22
N ALA A 49 -12.99 6.31 0.55
CA ALA A 49 -11.60 6.54 0.14
C ALA A 49 -10.82 5.22 -0.01
N VAL A 50 -10.99 4.27 0.91
CA VAL A 50 -10.35 2.95 0.81
C VAL A 50 -10.87 2.16 -0.40
N ILE A 51 -12.19 2.21 -0.67
CA ILE A 51 -12.78 1.56 -1.85
C ILE A 51 -12.19 2.16 -3.13
N ALA A 52 -12.15 3.49 -3.23
CA ALA A 52 -11.62 4.17 -4.41
C ALA A 52 -10.13 3.86 -4.64
N GLU A 53 -9.33 3.79 -3.58
CA GLU A 53 -7.90 3.47 -3.67
C GLU A 53 -7.65 2.01 -4.06
N LEU A 54 -8.41 1.06 -3.50
CA LEU A 54 -8.22 -0.37 -3.76
C LEU A 54 -8.84 -0.84 -5.09
N ALA A 55 -9.88 -0.19 -5.60
CA ALA A 55 -10.54 -0.57 -6.84
C ALA A 55 -9.58 -0.73 -8.05
N PRO A 56 -8.71 0.24 -8.39
CA PRO A 56 -7.78 0.08 -9.51
C PRO A 56 -6.72 -1.02 -9.24
N ILE A 57 -6.30 -1.22 -7.99
CA ILE A 57 -5.36 -2.27 -7.60
C ILE A 57 -6.00 -3.65 -7.81
N GLN A 58 -7.26 -3.82 -7.36
CA GLN A 58 -8.02 -5.05 -7.54
C GLN A 58 -8.24 -5.34 -9.02
N GLN A 59 -8.60 -4.35 -9.82
CA GLN A 59 -8.75 -4.52 -11.26
C GLN A 59 -7.44 -4.96 -11.92
N ARG A 60 -6.34 -4.25 -11.63
CA ARG A 60 -5.03 -4.58 -12.20
C ARG A 60 -4.53 -5.96 -11.77
N TYR A 61 -4.80 -6.35 -10.53
CA TYR A 61 -4.51 -7.70 -10.05
C TYR A 61 -5.25 -8.75 -10.89
N GLN A 62 -6.57 -8.57 -11.10
CA GLN A 62 -7.35 -9.50 -11.93
C GLN A 62 -6.85 -9.53 -13.37
N ASP A 63 -6.53 -8.37 -13.95
CA ASP A 63 -5.98 -8.27 -15.31
C ASP A 63 -4.66 -9.06 -15.44
N ILE A 64 -3.76 -8.96 -14.45
CA ILE A 64 -2.47 -9.68 -14.46
C ILE A 64 -2.70 -11.19 -14.28
N MET A 65 -3.58 -11.57 -13.36
CA MET A 65 -3.82 -12.99 -13.03
C MET A 65 -4.54 -13.75 -14.15
N THR A 66 -5.33 -13.05 -14.97
CA THR A 66 -6.14 -13.67 -16.03
C THR A 66 -5.64 -13.36 -17.46
N GLY A 67 -4.89 -12.27 -17.64
CA GLY A 67 -4.47 -11.76 -18.95
C GLY A 67 -3.23 -12.42 -19.55
N GLY A 68 -2.59 -13.36 -18.84
CA GLY A 68 -1.31 -13.94 -19.25
C GLY A 68 -0.13 -12.97 -19.09
N GLY A 69 1.09 -13.43 -19.37
CA GLY A 69 2.31 -12.61 -19.28
C GLY A 69 2.91 -12.47 -17.87
N LEU A 70 2.25 -12.99 -16.82
CA LEU A 70 2.83 -13.08 -15.48
C LEU A 70 4.13 -13.90 -15.48
N GLU A 71 4.13 -15.05 -16.15
CA GLU A 71 5.31 -15.92 -16.27
C GLU A 71 6.48 -15.19 -16.93
N GLU A 72 6.23 -14.44 -18.01
CA GLU A 72 7.28 -13.68 -18.69
C GLU A 72 7.92 -12.62 -17.77
N ILE A 73 7.11 -11.90 -16.98
CA ILE A 73 7.61 -10.91 -16.02
C ILE A 73 8.43 -11.59 -14.92
N LEU A 74 7.97 -12.75 -14.43
CA LEU A 74 8.69 -13.53 -13.42
C LEU A 74 10.02 -14.06 -13.96
N ASP A 75 10.05 -14.54 -15.20
CA ASP A 75 11.27 -15.03 -15.87
C ASP A 75 12.29 -13.90 -16.08
N GLN A 76 11.83 -12.73 -16.50
CA GLN A 76 12.69 -11.55 -16.61
C GLN A 76 13.30 -11.18 -15.25
N GLY A 77 12.49 -11.18 -14.19
CA GLY A 77 12.94 -10.94 -12.82
C GLY A 77 13.97 -11.98 -12.35
N SER A 78 13.70 -13.25 -12.61
CA SER A 78 14.58 -14.38 -12.30
C SER A 78 15.93 -14.26 -13.00
N ASN A 79 15.93 -14.01 -14.32
CA ASN A 79 17.14 -13.83 -15.11
C ASN A 79 17.99 -12.64 -14.63
N LYS A 80 17.33 -11.53 -14.30
CA LYS A 80 18.00 -10.35 -13.72
C LYS A 80 18.65 -10.69 -12.38
N ALA A 81 17.91 -11.32 -11.47
CA ALA A 81 18.43 -11.73 -10.18
C ALA A 81 19.60 -12.73 -10.31
N ALA A 82 19.47 -13.72 -11.20
CA ALA A 82 20.51 -14.71 -11.48
C ALA A 82 21.80 -14.06 -12.00
N SER A 83 21.69 -13.07 -12.90
CA SER A 83 22.86 -12.35 -13.41
C SER A 83 23.67 -11.64 -12.31
N ILE A 84 22.98 -11.16 -11.26
CA ILE A 84 23.58 -10.46 -10.12
C ILE A 84 24.14 -11.47 -9.11
N ALA A 85 23.41 -12.56 -8.85
CA ALA A 85 23.75 -13.55 -7.84
C ALA A 85 24.85 -14.52 -8.29
N ALA A 86 24.87 -14.92 -9.56
CA ALA A 86 25.79 -15.94 -10.09
C ALA A 86 27.28 -15.62 -9.84
N PRO A 87 27.78 -14.38 -10.05
CA PRO A 87 29.17 -14.05 -9.74
C PRO A 87 29.51 -14.17 -8.25
N ALA A 88 28.57 -13.85 -7.36
CA ALA A 88 28.76 -13.98 -5.93
C ALA A 88 28.80 -15.46 -5.51
N LEU A 89 27.86 -16.25 -6.02
CA LEU A 89 27.84 -17.70 -5.79
C LEU A 89 29.13 -18.37 -6.28
N PHE A 90 29.60 -18.00 -7.47
CA PHE A 90 30.84 -18.52 -8.04
C PHE A 90 32.06 -18.23 -7.15
N ARG A 91 32.18 -17.01 -6.60
CA ARG A 91 33.26 -16.68 -5.66
C ARG A 91 33.20 -17.52 -4.38
N VAL A 92 32.00 -17.79 -3.86
CA VAL A 92 31.81 -18.64 -2.69
C VAL A 92 32.17 -20.09 -3.00
N GLN A 93 31.75 -20.61 -4.15
CA GLN A 93 32.11 -21.96 -4.60
C GLN A 93 33.62 -22.13 -4.73
N GLN A 94 34.31 -21.18 -5.37
CA GLN A 94 35.78 -21.18 -5.45
C GLN A 94 36.44 -21.17 -4.06
N ALA A 95 35.94 -20.35 -3.13
CA ALA A 95 36.48 -20.29 -1.78
C ALA A 95 36.29 -21.60 -0.99
N MET A 96 35.25 -22.38 -1.32
CA MET A 96 34.96 -23.68 -0.70
C MET A 96 35.59 -24.87 -1.44
N GLY A 97 36.21 -24.64 -2.60
CA GLY A 97 36.78 -25.71 -3.44
C GLY A 97 35.73 -26.56 -4.16
N LEU A 98 34.55 -26.00 -4.44
CA LEU A 98 33.47 -26.61 -5.22
C LEU A 98 33.56 -26.23 -6.71
#